data_AF-A0A1S3Z5T2-F1
#
_entry.id   AF-A0A1S3Z5T2-F1
#
_cell.length_a   1.000
_cell.length_b   1.000
_cell.length_c   1.000
_cell.angle_alpha   90.00
_cell.angle_beta   90.00
_cell.angle_gamma   90.00
#
_symmetry.space_group_name_H-M   'P 1'
#
loop_
_entity.id
_entity.type
_entity.pdbx_description
1 polymer ?
#
loop_
_entity_poly.entity_id
_entity_poly.type
_entity_poly.pdbx_seq_one_letter_code
_entity_poly.pdbx_strand_id
1 'polypeptide(L)'
;MEDTRWDQRIQALTHIITNPTTKPSLDSQIFISSQVPCYLNWDYPPILCTKYSTNTFPSVNLRWALSVFLKRVSRLGAPETSWRSKCPYQQPPPLILAKGLEEAHWGDEQRRLYVRKRFKRRHLGSDVHPLIPFIVPNLLLFSLLLWNPFPIDGTDS
;
A
#
# COMPACT_ATOMS: atom_id res chain seq x y z
N MET A 1 2.12 22.04 3.98
CA MET A 1 1.08 21.69 4.99
C MET A 1 0.34 22.94 5.50
N GLU A 2 0.61 24.11 4.92
CA GLU A 2 0.43 25.42 5.54
C GLU A 2 -1.03 25.91 5.57
N ASP A 3 -1.93 25.37 4.73
CA ASP A 3 -3.31 25.89 4.63
C ASP A 3 -4.36 25.07 5.40
N THR A 4 -3.98 24.34 6.45
CA THR A 4 -4.93 23.64 7.34
C THR A 4 -4.92 24.28 8.72
N ARG A 5 -6.10 24.63 9.24
CA ARG A 5 -6.24 25.19 10.60
C ARG A 5 -5.86 24.14 11.64
N TRP A 6 -5.33 24.58 12.77
CA TRP A 6 -4.91 23.70 13.87
C TRP A 6 -6.06 22.81 14.38
N ASP A 7 -7.27 23.38 14.49
CA ASP A 7 -8.46 22.65 14.96
C ASP A 7 -8.84 21.50 14.04
N GLN A 8 -8.72 21.70 12.72
CA GLN A 8 -8.99 20.67 11.70
C GLN A 8 -7.99 19.52 11.82
N ARG A 9 -6.72 19.83 12.10
CA ARG A 9 -5.69 18.81 12.34
C ARG A 9 -5.98 18.00 13.58
N ILE A 10 -6.40 18.64 14.67
CA ILE A 10 -6.79 17.94 15.89
C ILE A 10 -7.97 17.01 15.62
N GLN A 11 -9.02 17.48 14.94
CA GLN A 11 -10.18 16.65 14.61
C GLN A 11 -9.82 15.44 13.73
N ALA A 12 -8.98 15.64 12.72
CA ALA A 12 -8.48 14.56 11.88
C ALA A 12 -7.65 13.55 12.69
N LEU A 13 -6.74 14.03 13.55
CA LEU A 13 -5.95 13.18 14.43
C LEU A 13 -6.83 12.41 15.41
N THR A 14 -7.80 13.05 16.06
CA THR A 14 -8.73 12.39 16.97
C THR A 14 -9.50 11.29 16.25
N HIS A 15 -10.00 11.54 15.03
CA HIS A 15 -10.66 10.50 14.24
C HIS A 15 -9.73 9.33 13.91
N ILE A 16 -8.49 9.59 13.50
CA ILE A 16 -7.48 8.54 13.21
C ILE A 16 -7.15 7.73 14.47
N ILE A 17 -7.04 8.42 15.61
CA ILE A 17 -6.68 7.81 16.89
C ILE A 17 -7.82 6.93 17.43
N THR A 18 -9.07 7.36 17.24
CA THR A 18 -10.26 6.65 17.74
C THR A 18 -10.68 5.51 16.81
N ASN A 19 -10.47 5.64 15.50
CA ASN A 19 -10.85 4.63 14.49
C ASN A 19 -9.62 4.07 13.75
N PRO A 20 -8.75 3.28 14.41
CA PRO A 20 -7.57 2.71 13.77
C PRO A 20 -7.97 1.61 12.77
N THR A 21 -7.85 1.88 11.48
CA THR A 21 -8.15 0.92 10.42
C THR A 21 -7.15 0.99 9.27
N THR A 22 -6.82 -0.16 8.70
CA THR A 22 -6.05 -0.27 7.45
C THR A 22 -6.94 -0.23 6.20
N LYS A 23 -8.27 -0.21 6.40
CA LYS A 23 -9.30 -0.12 5.38
C LYS A 23 -10.34 0.92 5.84
N PRO A 24 -10.10 2.22 5.59
CA PRO A 24 -11.02 3.25 6.03
C PRO A 24 -12.37 3.14 5.33
N SER A 25 -13.47 3.30 6.07
CA SER A 25 -14.81 3.42 5.49
C SER A 25 -14.93 4.71 4.66
N LEU A 26 -15.94 4.79 3.80
CA LEU A 26 -16.18 5.99 2.98
C LEU A 26 -16.37 7.24 3.84
N ASP A 27 -17.10 7.13 4.96
CA ASP A 27 -17.34 8.24 5.88
C ASP A 27 -16.03 8.78 6.47
N SER A 28 -15.13 7.89 6.88
CA SER A 28 -13.80 8.26 7.37
C SER A 28 -12.94 8.93 6.29
N GLN A 29 -13.06 8.47 5.04
CA GLN A 29 -12.34 9.08 3.91
C GLN A 29 -12.86 10.49 3.60
N ILE A 30 -14.18 10.68 3.58
CA ILE A 30 -14.80 11.99 3.34
C ILE A 30 -14.48 12.95 4.50
N PHE A 31 -14.61 12.49 5.75
CA PHE A 31 -14.29 13.29 6.92
C PHE A 31 -12.83 13.76 6.94
N ILE A 32 -11.88 12.89 6.64
CA ILE A 32 -10.47 13.28 6.65
C ILE A 32 -10.15 14.18 5.46
N SER A 33 -10.73 13.90 4.29
CA SER A 33 -10.53 14.77 3.12
C SER A 33 -11.18 16.15 3.29
N SER A 34 -12.23 16.32 4.10
CA SER A 34 -12.79 17.64 4.41
C SER A 34 -11.91 18.45 5.36
N GLN A 35 -11.22 17.78 6.29
CA GLN A 35 -10.36 18.44 7.29
C GLN A 35 -8.94 18.71 6.76
N VAL A 36 -8.37 17.75 6.03
CA VAL A 36 -7.01 17.79 5.49
C VAL A 36 -7.05 17.33 4.02
N PRO A 37 -7.46 18.21 3.10
CA PRO A 37 -7.81 17.79 1.73
C PRO A 37 -6.64 17.29 0.88
N CYS A 38 -5.42 17.77 1.13
CA CYS A 38 -4.29 17.64 0.19
C CYS A 38 -3.05 16.98 0.79
N TYR A 39 -3.20 15.97 1.65
CA TYR A 39 -2.06 15.29 2.27
C TYR A 39 -1.73 13.97 1.56
N LEU A 40 -0.59 13.92 0.86
CA LEU A 40 -0.21 12.81 -0.03
C LEU A 40 0.46 11.61 0.67
N ASN A 41 0.95 11.78 1.90
CA ASN A 41 1.72 10.74 2.61
C ASN A 41 0.87 9.89 3.57
N TRP A 42 -0.46 9.95 3.47
CA TRP A 42 -1.40 9.20 4.31
C TRP A 42 -2.16 8.14 3.52
N ASP A 43 -2.78 7.22 4.24
CA ASP A 43 -3.61 6.14 3.68
C ASP A 43 -4.97 6.61 3.17
N TYR A 44 -5.33 7.87 3.42
CA TYR A 44 -6.60 8.48 3.00
C TYR A 44 -6.45 9.17 1.64
N PRO A 45 -7.36 8.95 0.69
CA PRO A 45 -7.29 9.55 -0.63
C PRO A 45 -7.59 11.07 -0.58
N PRO A 46 -6.84 11.90 -1.32
CA PRO A 46 -7.04 13.35 -1.38
C PRO A 46 -8.19 13.75 -2.34
N ILE A 47 -9.39 13.19 -2.11
CA ILE A 47 -10.56 13.30 -3.02
C ILE A 47 -10.99 14.76 -3.21
N LEU A 48 -10.99 15.54 -2.13
CA LEU A 48 -11.46 16.94 -2.10
C LEU A 48 -10.32 17.95 -2.30
N CYS A 49 -9.15 17.51 -2.77
CA CYS A 49 -8.03 18.42 -2.98
C CYS A 49 -8.23 19.26 -4.25
N THR A 50 -8.56 20.54 -4.07
CA THR A 50 -8.71 21.51 -5.18
C THR A 50 -7.42 22.27 -5.53
N LYS A 51 -6.38 22.17 -4.70
CA LYS A 51 -5.16 23.00 -4.82
C LYS A 51 -4.28 22.66 -6.02
N TYR A 52 -4.29 21.42 -6.46
CA TYR A 52 -3.47 20.98 -7.58
C TYR A 52 -4.39 20.92 -8.81
N SER A 53 -4.30 21.98 -9.61
CA SER A 53 -5.08 22.18 -10.83
C SER A 53 -4.98 20.99 -11.79
N THR A 54 -6.09 20.72 -12.49
CA THR A 54 -6.29 19.74 -13.57
C THR A 54 -5.26 19.80 -14.71
N ASN A 55 -4.43 20.84 -14.76
CA ASN A 55 -3.44 21.06 -15.81
C ASN A 55 -2.05 20.47 -15.51
N THR A 56 -1.81 19.91 -14.31
CA THR A 56 -0.50 19.32 -13.98
C THR A 56 -0.58 17.79 -13.97
N PHE A 57 -0.05 17.17 -15.01
CA PHE A 57 0.20 15.73 -15.05
C PHE A 57 1.47 15.40 -14.23
N PRO A 58 1.50 14.33 -13.40
CA PRO A 58 0.39 13.42 -13.07
C PRO A 58 -0.57 14.04 -12.04
N SER A 59 -1.85 13.65 -12.14
CA SER A 59 -2.92 14.10 -11.22
C SER A 59 -2.59 13.80 -9.76
N VAL A 60 -3.17 14.55 -8.83
CA VAL A 60 -2.97 14.36 -7.38
C VAL A 60 -3.27 12.94 -6.94
N ASN A 61 -4.34 12.38 -7.47
CA ASN A 61 -4.78 11.02 -7.17
C ASN A 61 -3.76 9.99 -7.65
N LEU A 62 -3.13 10.22 -8.81
CA LEU A 62 -2.05 9.36 -9.30
C LEU A 62 -0.79 9.50 -8.46
N ARG A 63 -0.42 10.72 -8.05
CA ARG A 63 0.73 10.95 -7.16
C ARG A 63 0.55 10.25 -5.81
N TRP A 64 -0.66 10.34 -5.25
CA TRP A 64 -1.05 9.63 -4.04
C TRP A 64 -1.05 8.11 -4.23
N ALA A 65 -1.65 7.61 -5.32
CA ALA A 65 -1.67 6.18 -5.60
C ALA A 65 -0.25 5.61 -5.74
N LEU A 66 0.64 6.34 -6.42
CA LEU A 66 2.06 5.98 -6.55
C LEU A 66 2.79 6.05 -5.22
N SER A 67 2.56 7.05 -4.37
CA SER A 67 3.20 7.15 -3.05
C SER A 67 2.80 5.97 -2.16
N VAL A 68 1.52 5.61 -2.13
CA VAL A 68 1.00 4.46 -1.38
C VAL A 68 1.53 3.15 -1.95
N PHE A 69 1.57 3.02 -3.28
CA PHE A 69 2.11 1.83 -3.95
C PHE A 69 3.58 1.62 -3.63
N LEU A 70 4.42 2.64 -3.80
CA LEU A 70 5.85 2.57 -3.49
C LEU A 70 6.11 2.28 -2.02
N LYS A 71 5.31 2.87 -1.11
CA LYS A 71 5.37 2.60 0.33
C LYS A 71 5.01 1.15 0.67
N ARG A 72 4.10 0.51 -0.08
CA ARG A 72 3.77 -0.92 0.09
C ARG A 72 4.86 -1.83 -0.49
N VAL A 73 5.36 -1.50 -1.67
CA VAL A 73 6.41 -2.28 -2.36
C VAL A 73 7.73 -2.25 -1.60
N SER A 74 8.14 -1.08 -1.09
CA SER A 74 9.38 -0.94 -0.31
C SER A 74 9.40 -1.80 0.96
N ARG A 75 8.21 -2.17 1.46
CA ARG A 75 8.05 -2.95 2.69
C ARG A 75 7.89 -4.45 2.43
N LEU A 76 7.95 -4.90 1.17
CA LEU A 76 7.88 -6.32 0.77
C LEU A 76 6.72 -7.08 1.45
N GLY A 77 5.58 -6.41 1.65
CA GLY A 77 4.40 -7.01 2.30
C GLY A 77 4.44 -7.08 3.83
N ALA A 78 5.47 -6.53 4.50
CA ALA A 78 5.46 -6.39 5.95
C ALA A 78 4.37 -5.41 6.39
N PRO A 79 3.48 -5.78 7.34
CA PRO A 79 2.45 -4.87 7.83
C PRO A 79 3.09 -3.62 8.45
N GLU A 80 2.43 -2.46 8.38
CA GLU A 80 2.86 -1.30 9.16
C GLU A 80 2.92 -1.70 10.62
N THR A 81 4.13 -1.69 11.18
CA THR A 81 4.35 -1.80 12.61
C THR A 81 3.84 -0.49 13.19
N SER A 82 2.52 -0.38 13.33
CA SER A 82 1.95 0.69 14.12
C SER A 82 2.49 0.54 15.53
N TRP A 83 2.91 1.64 16.15
CA TRP A 83 3.19 1.73 17.60
C TRP A 83 2.00 1.29 18.48
N ARG A 84 0.85 1.03 17.86
CA ARG A 84 -0.38 0.55 18.49
C ARG A 84 -0.43 -0.96 18.32
N SER A 85 -0.13 -1.68 19.40
CA SER A 85 -0.44 -3.10 19.50
C SER A 85 -1.94 -3.28 19.23
N LYS A 86 -2.29 -4.14 18.27
CA LYS A 86 -3.66 -4.63 18.17
C LYS A 86 -3.91 -5.51 19.40
N CYS A 87 -4.36 -4.90 20.49
CA CYS A 87 -4.97 -5.63 21.59
C CYS A 87 -6.42 -5.99 21.22
N PRO A 88 -6.93 -7.16 21.64
CA PRO A 88 -6.27 -8.09 22.54
C PRO A 88 -5.19 -8.85 21.79
N TYR A 89 -4.07 -9.11 22.47
CA TYR A 89 -3.11 -10.10 22.05
C TYR A 89 -3.80 -11.47 22.03
N GLN A 90 -4.65 -11.74 21.03
CA GLN A 90 -4.70 -13.08 20.50
C GLN A 90 -3.29 -13.29 19.99
N GLN A 91 -2.47 -13.95 20.81
CA GLN A 91 -1.22 -14.52 20.37
C GLN A 91 -1.49 -15.08 18.97
N PRO A 92 -0.71 -14.71 17.94
CA PRO A 92 -0.85 -15.39 16.66
C PRO A 92 -0.88 -16.87 17.00
N PRO A 93 -1.88 -17.63 16.51
CA PRO A 93 -1.98 -19.04 16.83
C PRO A 93 -0.58 -19.63 16.69
N PRO A 94 -0.09 -20.36 17.70
CA PRO A 94 1.29 -20.82 17.72
C PRO A 94 1.57 -21.43 16.36
N LEU A 95 2.73 -21.14 15.77
CA LEU A 95 3.09 -21.60 14.43
C LEU A 95 2.98 -23.14 14.39
N ILE A 96 1.81 -23.65 14.00
CA ILE A 96 1.56 -25.08 13.89
C ILE A 96 2.21 -25.50 12.59
N LEU A 97 3.19 -26.39 12.69
CA LEU A 97 3.77 -27.03 11.50
C LEU A 97 2.64 -27.69 10.72
N ALA A 98 2.62 -27.47 9.40
CA ALA A 98 1.61 -28.10 8.55
C ALA A 98 1.63 -29.62 8.77
N LYS A 99 0.45 -30.24 8.82
CA LYS A 99 0.27 -31.67 9.08
C LYS A 99 1.16 -32.49 8.13
N GLY A 100 2.22 -33.11 8.66
CA GLY A 100 3.23 -33.85 7.88
C GLY A 100 4.63 -33.21 7.83
N LEU A 101 4.84 -32.05 8.47
CA LEU A 101 6.15 -31.41 8.60
C LEU A 101 6.71 -31.65 10.01
N GLU A 102 7.76 -32.47 10.13
CA GLU A 102 8.46 -32.71 11.39
C GLU A 102 9.11 -31.43 11.94
N GLU A 103 9.18 -31.30 13.27
CA GLU A 103 9.87 -30.20 13.94
C GLU A 103 11.34 -30.16 13.51
N ALA A 104 11.77 -29.03 12.97
CA ALA A 104 13.14 -28.88 12.45
C ALA A 104 14.16 -28.80 13.60
N HIS A 105 14.61 -29.96 14.11
CA HIS A 105 15.74 -30.08 15.03
C HIS A 105 17.09 -29.94 14.30
N TRP A 106 17.28 -28.81 13.63
CA TRP A 106 18.44 -28.61 12.78
C TRP A 106 19.54 -27.87 13.52
N GLY A 107 20.70 -28.52 13.65
CA GLY A 107 21.95 -27.83 14.01
C GLY A 107 22.37 -26.82 12.92
N ASP A 108 23.31 -25.93 13.25
CA ASP A 108 23.72 -24.83 12.36
C ASP A 108 24.20 -25.29 10.99
N GLU A 109 24.87 -26.44 10.91
CA GLU A 109 25.32 -27.02 9.64
C GLU A 109 24.15 -27.52 8.78
N GLN A 110 23.17 -28.17 9.40
CA GLN A 110 21.98 -28.67 8.71
C GLN A 110 21.10 -27.51 8.20
N ARG A 111 21.01 -26.42 8.96
CA ARG A 111 20.36 -25.17 8.52
C ARG A 111 21.02 -24.59 7.27
N ARG A 112 22.35 -24.46 7.27
CA ARG A 112 23.11 -23.96 6.10
C ARG A 112 22.92 -24.85 4.88
N LEU A 113 22.92 -26.18 5.07
CA LEU A 113 22.72 -27.14 3.98
C LEU A 113 21.30 -27.10 3.42
N TYR A 114 20.27 -26.96 4.25
CA TYR A 114 18.91 -26.79 3.76
C TYR A 114 18.73 -25.49 2.99
N VAL A 115 19.26 -24.37 3.52
CA VAL A 115 19.22 -23.08 2.82
C VAL A 115 19.90 -23.20 1.45
N ARG A 116 21.08 -23.82 1.39
CA ARG A 116 21.76 -24.13 0.12
C ARG A 116 20.92 -25.01 -0.80
N LYS A 117 20.27 -26.07 -0.30
CA LYS A 117 19.37 -26.92 -1.09
C LYS A 117 18.15 -26.15 -1.58
N ARG A 118 17.60 -25.24 -0.79
CA ARG A 118 16.45 -24.39 -1.14
C ARG A 118 16.82 -23.36 -2.21
N PHE A 119 17.98 -22.74 -2.11
CA PHE A 119 18.50 -21.85 -3.16
C PHE A 119 18.92 -22.61 -4.44
N LYS A 120 19.36 -23.87 -4.32
CA LYS A 120 19.68 -24.73 -5.46
C LYS A 120 18.44 -25.32 -6.15
N ARG A 121 17.30 -25.41 -5.47
CA ARG A 121 16.04 -25.75 -6.12
C ARG A 121 15.73 -24.63 -7.09
N ARG A 122 15.95 -24.88 -8.39
CA ARG A 122 15.47 -24.02 -9.46
C ARG A 122 14.00 -23.69 -9.15
N HIS A 123 13.69 -22.40 -9.12
CA HIS A 123 12.31 -21.94 -9.01
C HIS A 123 11.51 -22.73 -10.05
N LEU A 124 10.54 -23.52 -9.60
CA LEU A 124 9.59 -24.16 -10.52
C LEU A 124 8.99 -23.04 -11.38
N GLY A 125 9.30 -23.07 -12.68
CA GLY A 125 8.65 -22.27 -13.71
C GLY A 125 9.03 -20.78 -13.78
N SER A 126 10.17 -20.50 -14.40
CA SER A 126 10.37 -19.49 -15.45
C SER A 126 11.74 -18.79 -15.29
N ASP A 127 12.46 -18.61 -16.40
CA ASP A 127 13.65 -17.74 -16.49
C ASP A 127 13.30 -16.25 -16.39
N VAL A 128 12.06 -15.96 -16.02
CA VAL A 128 11.50 -14.62 -15.93
C VAL A 128 11.75 -14.12 -14.50
N HIS A 129 12.39 -12.95 -14.39
CA HIS A 129 12.69 -12.31 -13.12
C HIS A 129 11.42 -12.28 -12.21
N PRO A 130 11.50 -12.68 -10.93
CA PRO A 130 10.33 -12.88 -10.06
C PRO A 130 9.46 -11.63 -9.87
N LEU A 131 9.99 -10.45 -10.18
CA LEU A 131 9.22 -9.20 -10.16
C LEU A 131 8.37 -8.95 -11.41
N ILE A 132 8.65 -9.58 -12.54
CA ILE A 132 7.93 -9.37 -13.81
C ILE A 132 6.44 -9.73 -13.73
N PRO A 133 6.00 -10.88 -13.16
CA PRO A 133 4.57 -11.18 -13.04
C PRO A 133 3.83 -10.20 -12.13
N PHE A 134 4.54 -9.46 -11.27
CA PHE A 134 3.96 -8.40 -10.46
C PHE A 134 4.02 -7.03 -11.18
N ILE A 135 5.13 -6.71 -11.84
CA ILE A 135 5.35 -5.40 -12.47
C ILE A 135 4.52 -5.26 -13.74
N VAL A 136 4.45 -6.29 -14.59
CA VAL A 136 3.78 -6.20 -15.91
C VAL A 136 2.29 -5.88 -15.80
N PRO A 137 1.48 -6.58 -14.98
CA PRO A 137 0.06 -6.23 -14.83
C PRO A 137 -0.14 -4.85 -14.21
N ASN A 138 0.71 -4.49 -13.24
CA ASN A 138 0.62 -3.20 -12.55
C ASN A 138 0.99 -2.02 -13.46
N LEU A 139 2.00 -2.17 -14.33
CA LEU A 139 2.35 -1.15 -15.33
C LEU A 139 1.29 -1.01 -16.42
N LEU A 140 0.65 -2.11 -16.82
CA LEU A 140 -0.46 -2.10 -17.77
C LEU A 140 -1.70 -1.42 -17.19
N LEU A 141 -2.03 -1.69 -15.93
CA LEU A 141 -3.09 -0.96 -15.23
C LEU A 141 -2.74 0.52 -15.06
N PHE A 142 -1.48 0.82 -14.77
CA PHE A 142 -1.01 2.19 -14.67
C PHE A 142 -1.10 2.94 -16.01
N SER A 143 -0.75 2.31 -17.14
CA SER A 143 -0.87 2.95 -18.45
C SER A 143 -2.32 3.24 -18.83
N LEU A 144 -3.27 2.34 -18.49
CA LEU A 144 -4.70 2.58 -18.68
C LEU A 144 -5.22 3.76 -17.86
N LEU A 145 -4.69 3.99 -16.65
CA LEU A 145 -5.05 5.17 -15.85
C LEU A 145 -4.52 6.48 -16.44
N LEU A 146 -3.46 6.43 -17.24
CA LEU A 146 -2.90 7.61 -17.93
C LEU A 146 -3.55 7.82 -19.31
N TRP A 147 -4.26 6.83 -19.83
CA TRP A 147 -5.01 6.94 -21.07
C TRP A 147 -6.28 7.77 -20.81
N ASN A 148 -6.39 8.94 -21.43
CA ASN A 148 -7.62 9.72 -21.44
C ASN A 148 -8.51 9.22 -22.59
N PRO A 149 -9.64 8.53 -22.33
CA PRO A 149 -10.45 7.92 -23.39
C PRO A 149 -11.28 8.93 -24.19
N PHE A 150 -11.29 10.20 -23.78
CA PHE A 150 -11.97 11.29 -24.47
C PHE A 150 -10.94 12.23 -25.10
N PRO A 151 -10.56 12.03 -26.38
CA PRO A 151 -9.96 13.13 -27.12
C PRO A 151 -11.03 14.22 -27.20
N ILE A 152 -10.70 15.41 -26.68
CA ILE A 152 -11.47 16.61 -27.00
C ILE A 152 -11.11 16.93 -28.44
N ASP A 153 -11.82 16.30 -29.37
CA ASP A 153 -11.86 16.75 -30.75
C ASP A 153 -12.61 18.08 -30.71
N GLY A 154 -11.83 19.16 -30.72
CA GLY A 154 -12.37 20.47 -30.97
C GLY A 154 -12.82 20.52 -32.42
N THR A 155 -14.14 20.61 -32.63
CA THR A 155 -14.74 21.39 -33.73
C THR A 155 -16.21 21.66 -33.44
N ASP A 156 -16.53 22.96 -33.50
CA ASP A 156 -17.79 23.57 -33.98
C ASP A 156 -18.91 23.88 -32.97
N SER A 157 -18.81 25.08 -32.35
CA SER A 157 -19.67 26.25 -32.66
C SER A 157 -19.41 27.41 -31.71
#